data_AF-U4U8C7-F1
#
_entry.id   AF-U4U8C7-F1
#
_cell.length_a   1.000
_cell.length_b   1.000
_cell.length_c   1.000
_cell.angle_alpha   90.00
_cell.angle_beta   90.00
_cell.angle_gamma   90.00
#
_symmetry.space_group_name_H-M   'P 1'
#
loop_
_entity.id
_entity.type
_entity.pdbx_description
1 polymer ?
#
loop_
_entity_poly.entity_id
_entity_poly.type
_entity_poly.pdbx_seq_one_letter_code
_entity_poly.pdbx_strand_id
1 'polypeptide(L)'
;MQFTFDRPEEKPPLTEFDLINYETYEDYLDSLYNDLDRCYLQDTNMCRKIAEFGYRRDGNTFSRQEFEQKRKKVQFYLSPLKPNINASTGFRFGDAAQNALALRERANRTGIMTTIIFIKYGTSSYTASNDREISGYIDYAHSLIKKDWKKFFKENQPMYPDRYDLGFYNWKKDATVINDSLYYKTLMSPTKGLVFQNKFDRMLIVPDPFAIIPGQKTTRVRVRTKMYNNFVLIDHILRSRNRASSCIGQSHIALLAAGNGTLSTVVQLGRFHLHRKPHLLLCKLK
;
A
#
# COMPACT_ATOMS: atom_id res chain seq x y z
N MET A 1 -15.71 -44.16 -20.61
CA MET A 1 -15.59 -42.69 -20.71
C MET A 1 -15.64 -42.11 -19.32
N GLN A 2 -14.50 -41.67 -18.78
CA GLN A 2 -14.48 -40.87 -17.55
C GLN A 2 -14.85 -39.44 -17.95
N PHE A 3 -16.04 -39.00 -17.56
CA PHE A 3 -16.39 -37.59 -17.60
C PHE A 3 -15.55 -36.87 -16.55
N THR A 4 -14.45 -36.26 -16.97
CA THR A 4 -13.78 -35.25 -16.16
C THR A 4 -14.73 -34.07 -16.08
N PHE A 5 -15.36 -33.88 -14.92
CA PHE A 5 -16.07 -32.65 -14.62
C PHE A 5 -14.97 -31.60 -14.42
N ASP A 6 -14.58 -30.93 -15.50
CA ASP A 6 -13.69 -29.78 -15.42
C ASP A 6 -14.34 -28.82 -14.44
N ARG A 7 -13.71 -28.63 -13.27
CA ARG A 7 -14.17 -27.60 -12.34
C ARG A 7 -14.13 -26.30 -13.14
N PRO A 8 -15.25 -25.58 -13.27
CA PRO A 8 -15.23 -24.31 -13.96
C PRO A 8 -14.16 -23.44 -13.30
N GLU A 9 -13.33 -22.78 -14.11
CA GLU A 9 -12.31 -21.87 -13.61
C GLU A 9 -12.91 -20.95 -12.54
N GLU A 10 -12.47 -21.12 -11.29
CA GLU A 10 -12.92 -20.27 -10.20
C GLU A 10 -12.40 -18.86 -10.48
N LYS A 11 -13.30 -17.98 -10.93
CA LYS A 11 -13.01 -16.56 -11.07
C LYS A 11 -12.45 -16.07 -9.73
N PRO A 12 -11.36 -15.29 -9.73
CA PRO A 12 -10.78 -14.78 -8.49
C PRO A 12 -11.84 -14.03 -7.70
N PRO A 13 -11.75 -14.02 -6.35
CA PRO A 13 -12.73 -13.32 -5.53
C PRO A 13 -12.81 -11.86 -5.97
N LEU A 14 -14.05 -11.38 -6.19
CA LEU A 14 -14.29 -9.97 -6.53
C LEU A 14 -13.99 -9.14 -5.29
N THR A 15 -13.20 -8.10 -5.48
CA THR A 15 -12.92 -7.11 -4.43
C THR A 15 -13.85 -5.92 -4.55
N GLU A 16 -13.92 -5.11 -3.50
CA GLU A 16 -14.70 -3.87 -3.52
C GLU A 16 -14.30 -2.97 -4.71
N PHE A 17 -13.03 -2.95 -5.10
CA PHE A 17 -12.53 -2.15 -6.21
C PHE A 17 -13.01 -2.63 -7.58
N ASP A 18 -13.27 -3.92 -7.75
CA ASP A 18 -13.79 -4.48 -9.00
C ASP A 18 -15.24 -4.06 -9.26
N LEU A 19 -15.95 -3.60 -8.21
CA LEU A 19 -17.34 -3.15 -8.31
C LEU A 19 -17.52 -1.93 -9.21
N ILE A 20 -16.46 -1.17 -9.47
CA ILE A 20 -16.53 -0.01 -10.37
C ILE A 20 -16.71 -0.40 -11.84
N ASN A 21 -16.34 -1.64 -12.20
CA ASN A 21 -16.47 -2.14 -13.57
C ASN A 21 -17.93 -2.47 -13.96
N TYR A 22 -18.84 -2.48 -12.98
CA TYR A 22 -20.26 -2.76 -13.20
C TYR A 22 -21.08 -1.47 -13.08
N GLU A 23 -21.92 -1.19 -14.08
CA GLU A 23 -22.73 0.03 -14.11
C GLU A 23 -23.96 -0.08 -13.21
N THR A 24 -24.57 -1.25 -13.15
CA THR A 24 -25.76 -1.54 -12.37
C THR A 24 -25.56 -2.74 -11.44
N TYR A 25 -26.48 -2.95 -10.49
CA TYR A 25 -26.44 -4.13 -9.61
C TYR A 25 -26.74 -5.41 -10.41
N GLU A 26 -27.57 -5.28 -11.43
CA GLU A 26 -27.94 -6.33 -12.37
C GLU A 26 -26.72 -6.80 -13.18
N ASP A 27 -25.89 -5.88 -13.67
CA ASP A 27 -24.63 -6.24 -14.36
C ASP A 27 -23.67 -6.99 -13.44
N TYR A 28 -23.62 -6.58 -12.17
CA TYR A 28 -22.85 -7.29 -11.15
C TYR A 28 -23.36 -8.71 -10.94
N LEU A 29 -24.68 -8.91 -10.80
CA LEU A 29 -25.28 -10.25 -10.67
C LEU A 29 -25.05 -11.10 -11.93
N ASP A 30 -25.12 -10.49 -13.11
CA ASP A 30 -24.87 -11.17 -14.38
C ASP A 30 -23.43 -11.67 -14.51
N SER A 31 -22.48 -11.05 -13.79
CA SER A 31 -21.10 -11.52 -13.74
C SER A 31 -20.86 -12.77 -12.88
N LEU A 32 -21.82 -13.11 -12.00
CA LEU A 32 -21.69 -14.17 -10.99
C LEU A 32 -22.12 -15.55 -11.50
N TYR A 33 -22.88 -15.64 -12.59
CA TYR A 33 -23.27 -16.90 -13.22
C TYR A 33 -22.59 -17.09 -14.58
N ASN A 34 -22.56 -18.32 -15.07
CA ASN A 34 -21.91 -18.71 -16.33
C ASN A 34 -22.96 -19.06 -17.39
N ASP A 35 -22.54 -19.24 -18.63
CA ASP A 35 -23.45 -19.58 -19.74
C ASP A 35 -24.19 -20.90 -19.50
N LEU A 36 -23.57 -21.86 -18.81
CA LEU A 36 -24.23 -23.10 -18.39
C LEU A 36 -25.46 -22.84 -17.52
N ASP A 37 -25.41 -21.87 -16.61
CA ASP A 37 -26.58 -21.51 -15.78
C ASP A 37 -27.71 -20.97 -16.62
N ARG A 38 -27.36 -20.14 -17.61
CA ARG A 38 -28.33 -19.60 -18.57
C ARG A 38 -28.95 -20.72 -19.41
N CYS A 39 -28.17 -21.75 -19.78
CA CYS A 39 -28.68 -22.92 -20.50
C CYS A 39 -29.59 -23.79 -19.62
N TYR A 40 -29.24 -24.05 -18.36
CA TYR A 40 -30.03 -24.91 -17.47
C TYR A 40 -31.29 -24.23 -16.95
N LEU A 41 -31.19 -22.98 -16.53
CA LEU A 41 -32.31 -22.25 -15.92
C LEU A 41 -33.21 -21.60 -16.96
N GLN A 42 -32.69 -21.32 -18.17
CA GLN A 42 -33.39 -20.72 -19.31
C GLN A 42 -34.07 -19.36 -19.04
N ASP A 43 -33.98 -18.83 -17.81
CA ASP A 43 -34.49 -17.55 -17.38
C ASP A 43 -33.41 -16.77 -16.63
N THR A 44 -33.08 -15.59 -17.16
CA THR A 44 -32.11 -14.66 -16.57
C THR A 44 -32.51 -14.18 -15.18
N ASN A 45 -33.80 -14.04 -14.89
CA ASN A 45 -34.26 -13.59 -13.58
C ASN A 45 -34.06 -14.65 -12.51
N MET A 46 -34.25 -15.93 -12.86
CA MET A 46 -33.92 -17.06 -11.99
C MET A 46 -32.41 -17.12 -11.72
N CYS A 47 -31.58 -16.94 -12.75
CA CYS A 47 -30.11 -16.88 -12.58
C CYS A 47 -29.69 -15.79 -11.59
N ARG A 48 -30.24 -14.58 -11.73
CA ARG A 48 -29.96 -13.44 -10.83
C ARG A 48 -30.39 -13.72 -9.39
N LYS A 49 -31.57 -14.30 -9.17
CA LYS A 49 -32.04 -14.69 -7.83
C LYS A 49 -31.10 -15.71 -7.18
N ILE A 50 -30.70 -16.74 -7.92
CA ILE A 50 -29.78 -17.78 -7.42
C ILE A 50 -28.40 -17.16 -7.10
N ALA A 51 -27.92 -16.24 -7.93
CA ALA A 51 -26.68 -15.51 -7.68
C ALA A 51 -26.76 -14.62 -6.43
N GLU A 52 -27.88 -13.95 -6.22
CA GLU A 52 -28.17 -13.13 -5.04
C GLU A 52 -28.16 -13.96 -3.75
N PHE A 53 -28.68 -15.19 -3.78
CA PHE A 53 -28.60 -16.12 -2.63
C PHE A 53 -27.18 -16.62 -2.32
N GLY A 54 -26.19 -16.38 -3.19
CA GLY A 54 -24.78 -16.66 -2.90
C GLY A 54 -24.37 -18.13 -2.99
N TYR A 55 -25.20 -19.01 -3.55
CA TYR A 55 -24.94 -20.45 -3.67
C TYR A 55 -23.66 -20.82 -4.44
N ARG A 56 -23.17 -19.93 -5.31
CA ARG A 56 -21.95 -20.15 -6.09
C ARG A 56 -20.68 -19.58 -5.46
N ARG A 57 -20.81 -18.74 -4.44
CA ARG A 57 -19.74 -17.86 -3.95
C ARG A 57 -19.71 -17.86 -2.44
N ASP A 58 -19.53 -19.00 -1.78
CA ASP A 58 -19.37 -19.12 -0.32
C ASP A 58 -20.31 -18.22 0.54
N GLY A 59 -21.50 -17.86 0.04
CA GLY A 59 -22.40 -16.88 0.67
C GLY A 59 -21.96 -15.39 0.64
N ASN A 60 -20.87 -15.02 -0.02
CA ASN A 60 -20.31 -13.67 -0.05
C ASN A 60 -20.82 -12.79 -1.21
N THR A 61 -22.12 -12.87 -1.53
CA THR A 61 -22.73 -11.94 -2.50
C THR A 61 -23.17 -10.65 -1.78
N PHE A 62 -22.78 -9.48 -2.29
CA PHE A 62 -23.25 -8.21 -1.74
C PHE A 62 -24.73 -8.00 -2.05
N SER A 63 -25.49 -7.53 -1.07
CA SER A 63 -26.84 -7.01 -1.28
C SER A 63 -26.80 -5.76 -2.18
N ARG A 64 -27.92 -5.38 -2.79
CA ARG A 64 -28.02 -4.15 -3.60
C ARG A 64 -27.53 -2.91 -2.86
N GLN A 65 -27.92 -2.76 -1.60
CA GLN A 65 -27.51 -1.61 -0.78
C GLN A 65 -26.00 -1.61 -0.53
N GLU A 66 -25.42 -2.76 -0.18
CA GLU A 66 -23.98 -2.89 0.02
C GLU A 66 -23.20 -2.66 -1.27
N PHE A 67 -23.68 -3.19 -2.39
CA PHE A 67 -23.09 -2.97 -3.72
C PHE A 67 -23.03 -1.48 -4.03
N GLU A 68 -24.14 -0.77 -3.89
CA GLU A 68 -24.18 0.68 -4.16
C GLU A 68 -23.30 1.47 -3.19
N GLN A 69 -23.32 1.14 -1.90
CA GLN A 69 -22.49 1.81 -0.90
C GLN A 69 -20.99 1.60 -1.19
N LYS A 70 -20.58 0.36 -1.46
CA LYS A 70 -19.19 0.01 -1.76
C LYS A 70 -18.74 0.59 -3.09
N ARG A 71 -19.59 0.55 -4.12
CA ARG A 71 -19.30 1.17 -5.42
C ARG A 71 -19.18 2.68 -5.30
N LYS A 72 -20.09 3.37 -4.60
CA LYS A 72 -19.97 4.82 -4.33
C LYS A 72 -18.69 5.15 -3.57
N LYS A 73 -18.34 4.35 -2.59
CA LYS A 73 -17.12 4.48 -1.79
C LYS A 73 -15.87 4.35 -2.68
N VAL A 74 -15.81 3.33 -3.54
CA VAL A 74 -14.71 3.13 -4.50
C VAL A 74 -14.66 4.22 -5.58
N GLN A 75 -15.82 4.63 -6.10
CA GLN A 75 -15.95 5.73 -7.04
C GLN A 75 -15.38 7.03 -6.44
N PHE A 76 -15.71 7.33 -5.19
CA PHE A 76 -15.17 8.48 -4.47
C PHE A 76 -13.64 8.42 -4.35
N TYR A 77 -13.07 7.23 -4.17
CA TYR A 77 -11.62 7.04 -4.07
C TYR A 77 -10.88 7.12 -5.40
N LEU A 78 -11.50 6.65 -6.48
CA LEU A 78 -10.93 6.68 -7.83
C LEU A 78 -11.14 8.02 -8.52
N SER A 79 -12.16 8.78 -8.09
CA SER A 79 -12.36 10.15 -8.53
C SER A 79 -11.11 10.95 -8.18
N PRO A 80 -10.40 11.53 -9.16
CA PRO A 80 -9.25 12.37 -8.85
C PRO A 80 -9.73 13.44 -7.88
N LEU A 81 -9.03 13.58 -6.75
CA LEU A 81 -9.24 14.71 -5.86
C LEU A 81 -9.16 15.96 -6.74
N LYS A 82 -10.15 16.86 -6.63
CA LYS A 82 -10.15 18.14 -7.34
C LYS A 82 -8.74 18.72 -7.29
N PRO A 83 -8.23 19.38 -8.35
CA PRO A 83 -6.91 20.00 -8.37
C PRO A 83 -6.89 21.16 -7.36
N ASN A 84 -6.87 20.82 -6.08
CA ASN A 84 -6.55 21.72 -5.01
C ASN A 84 -5.06 22.02 -5.20
N ILE A 85 -4.70 23.28 -4.99
CA ILE A 85 -3.32 23.70 -4.82
C ILE A 85 -2.71 22.74 -3.80
N ASN A 86 -1.67 21.99 -4.22
CA ASN A 86 -0.98 21.05 -3.34
C ASN A 86 -0.55 21.80 -2.07
N ALA A 87 -0.62 21.14 -0.92
CA ALA A 87 -0.23 21.74 0.35
C ALA A 87 1.24 22.21 0.34
N SER A 88 2.08 21.55 -0.46
CA SER A 88 3.48 21.90 -0.71
C SER A 88 3.71 23.04 -1.71
N THR A 89 2.69 23.54 -2.41
CA THR A 89 2.90 24.53 -3.50
C THR A 89 3.42 25.85 -2.95
N GLY A 90 4.49 26.37 -3.56
CA GLY A 90 5.00 27.73 -3.28
C GLY A 90 5.90 27.83 -2.04
N PHE A 91 6.23 26.72 -1.39
CA PHE A 91 7.12 26.70 -0.22
C PHE A 91 8.48 26.12 -0.56
N ARG A 92 9.53 26.70 0.03
CA ARG A 92 10.88 26.12 0.05
C ARG A 92 11.06 25.39 1.37
N PHE A 93 11.41 24.11 1.30
CA PHE A 93 11.51 23.27 2.50
C PHE A 93 12.96 23.20 2.99
N GLY A 94 13.15 23.42 4.28
CA GLY A 94 14.47 23.31 4.92
C GLY A 94 14.92 21.87 5.13
N ASP A 95 13.99 20.93 5.30
CA ASP A 95 14.31 19.52 5.58
C ASP A 95 14.09 18.60 4.37
N ALA A 96 14.92 17.56 4.26
CA ALA A 96 14.86 16.60 3.17
C ALA A 96 13.57 15.76 3.17
N ALA A 97 12.97 15.48 4.34
CA ALA A 97 11.73 14.72 4.43
C ALA A 97 10.56 15.49 3.80
N GLN A 98 10.47 16.79 4.08
CA GLN A 98 9.47 17.68 3.46
C GLN A 98 9.64 17.74 1.95
N ASN A 99 10.87 17.96 1.46
CA ASN A 99 11.16 17.94 0.03
C ASN A 99 10.75 16.62 -0.63
N ALA A 100 11.09 15.49 -0.01
CA ALA A 100 10.77 14.17 -0.55
C ALA A 100 9.26 13.90 -0.61
N LEU A 101 8.49 14.35 0.38
CA LEU A 101 7.03 14.21 0.41
C LEU A 101 6.31 15.19 -0.54
N ALA A 102 6.83 16.41 -0.69
CA ALA A 102 6.29 17.40 -1.61
C ALA A 102 6.34 16.90 -3.06
N LEU A 103 7.46 16.28 -3.47
CA LEU A 103 7.61 15.67 -4.80
C LEU A 103 6.59 14.58 -5.08
N ARG A 104 6.11 13.89 -4.04
CA ARG A 104 5.17 12.77 -4.13
C ARG A 104 3.70 13.19 -3.99
N GLU A 105 3.42 14.39 -3.49
CA GLU A 105 2.07 14.83 -3.13
C GLU A 105 1.11 14.74 -4.32
N ARG A 106 1.51 15.30 -5.48
CA ARG A 106 0.67 15.29 -6.69
C ARG A 106 0.37 13.86 -7.16
N ALA A 107 1.39 12.99 -7.18
CA ALA A 107 1.24 11.63 -7.67
C ALA A 107 0.34 10.79 -6.75
N ASN A 108 0.41 11.02 -5.44
CA ASN A 108 -0.46 10.39 -4.43
C ASN A 108 -1.90 10.92 -4.52
N ARG A 109 -2.11 12.23 -4.66
CA ARG A 109 -3.45 12.82 -4.82
C ARG A 109 -4.17 12.38 -6.10
N THR A 110 -3.41 12.10 -7.15
CA THR A 110 -3.95 11.68 -8.46
C THR A 110 -4.07 10.15 -8.61
N GLY A 111 -3.62 9.37 -7.62
CA GLY A 111 -3.69 7.91 -7.67
C GLY A 111 -2.76 7.27 -8.72
N ILE A 112 -1.73 7.98 -9.19
CA ILE A 112 -0.69 7.42 -10.07
C ILE A 112 0.23 6.50 -9.26
N MET A 113 0.54 6.94 -8.04
CA MET A 113 1.43 6.30 -7.07
C MET A 113 0.75 6.31 -5.71
N THR A 114 1.03 5.32 -4.89
CA THR A 114 0.73 5.35 -3.46
C THR A 114 2.02 5.14 -2.67
N THR A 115 2.24 5.97 -1.66
CA THR A 115 3.45 5.93 -0.84
C THR A 115 3.12 5.50 0.58
N ILE A 116 3.85 4.52 1.10
CA ILE A 116 3.87 4.19 2.52
C ILE A 116 5.06 4.91 3.16
N ILE A 117 4.80 5.67 4.21
CA ILE A 117 5.81 6.38 4.98
C ILE A 117 6.07 5.58 6.25
N PHE A 118 7.31 5.16 6.45
CA PHE A 118 7.76 4.66 7.74
C PHE A 118 8.48 5.77 8.50
N ILE A 119 8.03 6.02 9.73
CA ILE A 119 8.62 6.99 10.65
C ILE A 119 9.04 6.23 11.90
N LYS A 120 10.28 6.44 12.35
CA LYS A 120 10.69 6.21 13.74
C LYS A 120 11.09 7.55 14.33
N TYR A 121 10.40 7.92 15.41
CA TYR A 121 10.64 9.12 16.16
C TYR A 121 10.97 8.75 17.60
N GLY A 122 12.05 9.32 18.13
CA GLY A 122 12.48 9.15 19.50
C GLY A 122 13.54 10.19 19.84
N THR A 123 13.37 10.85 20.98
CA THR A 123 14.35 11.82 21.46
C THR A 123 15.63 11.08 21.85
N SER A 124 16.67 11.18 21.02
CA SER A 124 17.98 10.54 21.27
C SER A 124 18.81 11.22 22.37
N SER A 125 18.24 12.12 23.17
CA SER A 125 18.95 12.76 24.28
C SER A 125 18.59 12.09 25.60
N TYR A 126 19.65 11.68 26.31
CA TYR A 126 19.72 11.19 27.70
C TYR A 126 19.08 12.14 28.76
N THR A 127 18.38 13.20 28.34
CA THR A 127 17.74 14.16 29.24
C THR A 127 16.25 13.85 29.41
N ALA A 128 16.01 13.09 30.47
CA ALA A 128 14.78 12.84 31.21
C ALA A 128 13.60 13.81 30.98
N SER A 129 12.48 13.29 30.45
CA SER A 129 11.10 13.44 31.00
C SER A 129 9.97 13.17 30.00
N ASN A 130 10.26 12.95 28.71
CA ASN A 130 9.24 12.52 27.72
C ASN A 130 9.80 11.47 26.74
N ASP A 131 10.09 10.30 27.30
CA ASP A 131 10.44 9.06 26.59
C ASP A 131 9.26 8.56 25.75
N ARG A 132 9.07 9.16 24.56
CA ARG A 132 8.05 8.81 23.58
C ARG A 132 8.72 8.31 22.31
N GLU A 133 9.36 7.15 22.42
CA GLU A 133 9.78 6.40 21.25
C GLU A 133 8.56 5.74 20.60
N ILE A 134 8.26 6.18 19.37
CA ILE A 134 7.19 5.65 18.55
C ILE A 134 7.69 5.36 17.15
N SER A 135 7.13 4.34 16.53
CA SER A 135 7.32 4.08 15.11
C SER A 135 6.02 3.67 14.45
N GLY A 136 5.91 3.89 13.16
CA GLY A 136 4.71 3.48 12.45
C GLY A 136 4.81 3.63 10.95
N TYR A 137 3.85 3.01 10.29
CA TYR A 137 3.63 3.06 8.86
C TYR A 137 2.38 3.91 8.60
N ILE A 138 2.49 4.87 7.68
CA ILE A 138 1.41 5.78 7.30
C ILE A 138 1.16 5.61 5.81
N ASP A 139 -0.10 5.40 5.44
CA ASP A 139 -0.53 5.53 4.04
C ASP A 139 -0.63 7.01 3.69
N TYR A 140 0.29 7.50 2.86
CA TYR A 140 0.37 8.92 2.54
C TYR A 140 -0.86 9.41 1.77
N ALA A 141 -1.32 8.64 0.79
CA ALA A 141 -2.49 9.01 -0.02
C ALA A 141 -3.77 9.07 0.85
N HIS A 142 -3.95 8.09 1.75
CA HIS A 142 -5.05 8.12 2.70
C HIS A 142 -4.95 9.28 3.70
N SER A 143 -3.74 9.57 4.18
CA SER A 143 -3.48 10.67 5.11
C SER A 143 -3.72 12.03 4.47
N LEU A 144 -3.41 12.21 3.18
CA LEU A 144 -3.67 13.45 2.43
C LEU A 144 -5.16 13.78 2.29
N ILE A 145 -6.04 12.78 2.40
CA ILE A 145 -7.50 12.96 2.38
C ILE A 145 -8.00 13.34 3.78
N LYS A 146 -7.45 12.71 4.83
CA LYS A 146 -7.95 12.83 6.21
C LYS A 146 -7.37 14.02 6.99
N LYS A 147 -6.10 14.34 6.79
CA LYS A 147 -5.34 15.30 7.61
C LYS A 147 -4.98 16.54 6.79
N ASP A 148 -4.89 17.69 7.44
CA ASP A 148 -4.35 18.90 6.81
C ASP A 148 -2.81 18.90 6.84
N TRP A 149 -2.21 18.59 5.70
CA TRP A 149 -0.76 18.55 5.54
C TRP A 149 -0.11 19.94 5.41
N LYS A 150 -0.90 21.03 5.37
CA LYS A 150 -0.34 22.38 5.31
C LYS A 150 0.54 22.70 6.52
N LYS A 151 0.19 22.23 7.72
CA LYS A 151 1.01 22.46 8.93
C LYS A 151 2.39 21.84 8.82
N PHE A 152 2.47 20.63 8.28
CA PHE A 152 3.74 19.94 8.06
C PHE A 152 4.64 20.70 7.06
N PHE A 153 4.07 21.21 5.97
CA PHE A 153 4.83 21.91 4.93
C PHE A 153 5.12 23.39 5.24
N LYS A 154 4.19 24.10 5.86
CA LYS A 154 4.26 25.55 6.10
C LYS A 154 4.84 25.91 7.47
N GLU A 155 4.43 25.18 8.52
CA GLU A 155 4.78 25.51 9.91
C GLU A 155 5.98 24.69 10.40
N ASN A 156 6.55 23.84 9.55
CA ASN A 156 7.67 22.95 9.88
C ASN A 156 7.41 22.05 11.10
N GLN A 157 6.14 21.76 11.37
CA GLN A 157 5.73 20.92 12.49
C GLN A 157 5.96 19.44 12.13
N PRO A 158 6.69 18.66 12.95
CA PRO A 158 6.87 17.23 12.71
C PRO A 158 5.53 16.48 12.84
N MET A 159 5.38 15.46 12.01
CA MET A 159 4.23 14.56 11.98
C MET A 159 4.57 13.24 12.69
N TYR A 160 3.63 12.74 13.47
CA TYR A 160 3.80 11.52 14.24
C TYR A 160 2.84 10.43 13.74
N PRO A 161 3.29 9.16 13.72
CA PRO A 161 2.38 8.03 13.52
C PRO A 161 1.31 8.00 14.60
N ASP A 162 0.07 7.78 14.18
CA ASP A 162 -1.10 7.62 15.03
C ASP A 162 -1.55 6.16 15.07
N ARG A 163 -2.30 5.78 16.09
CA ARG A 163 -2.86 4.43 16.28
C ARG A 163 -3.82 4.01 15.18
N TYR A 164 -4.33 4.95 14.39
CA TYR A 164 -5.23 4.71 13.25
C TYR A 164 -4.50 4.65 11.89
N ASP A 165 -3.18 4.84 11.88
CA ASP A 165 -2.38 4.67 10.67
C ASP A 165 -2.14 3.15 10.40
N LEU A 166 -1.46 2.82 9.30
CA LEU A 166 -1.27 1.43 8.84
C LEU A 166 -0.61 0.53 9.88
N GLY A 167 0.36 1.08 10.59
CA GLY A 167 0.99 0.42 11.71
C GLY A 167 1.45 1.45 12.72
N PHE A 168 1.29 1.12 13.99
CA PHE A 168 1.74 1.93 15.10
C PHE A 168 2.40 1.04 16.13
N TYR A 169 3.55 1.48 16.63
CA TYR A 169 4.29 0.79 17.66
C TYR A 169 4.81 1.79 18.68
N ASN A 170 4.48 1.54 19.93
CA ASN A 170 4.99 2.28 21.07
C ASN A 170 6.09 1.45 21.74
N TRP A 171 7.34 1.89 21.62
CA TRP A 171 8.50 1.16 22.12
C TRP A 171 8.51 1.06 23.65
N LYS A 172 8.00 2.08 24.34
CA LYS A 172 7.94 2.11 25.80
C LYS A 172 6.91 1.13 26.38
N LYS A 173 5.75 1.01 25.72
CA LYS A 173 4.64 0.15 26.17
C LYS A 173 4.65 -1.24 25.53
N ASP A 174 5.60 -1.50 24.63
CA ASP A 174 5.63 -2.67 23.75
C ASP A 174 4.26 -2.95 23.09
N ALA A 175 3.57 -1.87 22.70
CA ALA A 175 2.19 -1.95 22.21
C ALA A 175 2.18 -1.74 20.69
N THR A 176 1.70 -2.75 19.96
CA THR A 176 1.55 -2.74 18.51
C THR A 176 0.08 -2.61 18.12
N VAL A 177 -0.22 -1.74 17.16
CA VAL A 177 -1.52 -1.68 16.47
C VAL A 177 -1.27 -1.77 14.98
N ILE A 178 -2.06 -2.60 14.30
CA ILE A 178 -1.99 -2.79 12.85
C ILE A 178 -3.40 -2.59 12.31
N ASN A 179 -3.53 -1.73 11.31
CA ASN A 179 -4.82 -1.43 10.70
C ASN A 179 -4.77 -1.59 9.19
N ASP A 180 -5.94 -1.68 8.59
CA ASP A 180 -6.10 -1.46 7.17
C ASP A 180 -6.28 0.03 6.88
N SER A 181 -5.77 0.45 5.73
CA SER A 181 -5.93 1.80 5.21
C SER A 181 -6.87 1.79 4.01
N LEU A 182 -6.99 2.95 3.38
CA LEU A 182 -7.73 3.08 2.15
C LEU A 182 -7.09 2.28 0.99
N TYR A 183 -5.77 2.41 0.80
CA TYR A 183 -5.08 1.80 -0.34
C TYR A 183 -4.46 0.44 -0.01
N TYR A 184 -4.25 0.14 1.27
CA TYR A 184 -3.55 -1.08 1.68
C TYR A 184 -4.33 -1.89 2.71
N LYS A 185 -4.31 -3.21 2.49
CA LYS A 185 -4.69 -4.24 3.47
C LYS A 185 -3.43 -4.75 4.14
N THR A 186 -3.45 -4.91 5.45
CA THR A 186 -2.30 -5.42 6.18
C THR A 186 -2.41 -6.92 6.40
N LEU A 187 -1.32 -7.64 6.12
CA LEU A 187 -1.23 -9.10 6.20
C LEU A 187 -0.04 -9.50 7.07
N MET A 188 -0.22 -10.59 7.82
CA MET A 188 0.87 -11.23 8.57
C MET A 188 1.30 -12.49 7.83
N SER A 189 2.48 -12.43 7.22
CA SER A 189 3.11 -13.57 6.54
C SER A 189 3.95 -14.38 7.52
N PRO A 190 3.83 -15.72 7.57
CA PRO A 190 4.66 -16.57 8.41
C PRO A 190 6.16 -16.47 8.11
N THR A 191 6.52 -16.17 6.85
CA THR A 191 7.91 -16.13 6.38
C THR A 191 8.47 -14.71 6.32
N LYS A 192 7.64 -13.73 5.92
CA LYS A 192 8.07 -12.33 5.71
C LYS A 192 7.68 -11.40 6.86
N GLY A 193 6.89 -11.86 7.82
CA GLY A 193 6.33 -11.03 8.88
C GLY A 193 5.28 -10.06 8.32
N LEU A 194 5.35 -8.80 8.72
CA LEU A 194 4.41 -7.76 8.27
C LEU A 194 4.54 -7.52 6.76
N VAL A 195 3.43 -7.60 6.04
CA VAL A 195 3.34 -7.32 4.61
C VAL A 195 2.11 -6.47 4.35
N PHE A 196 2.21 -5.50 3.43
CA PHE A 196 1.07 -4.74 2.95
C PHE A 196 0.66 -5.26 1.59
N GLN A 197 -0.64 -5.41 1.36
CA GLN A 197 -1.20 -5.71 0.06
C GLN A 197 -1.92 -4.47 -0.45
N ASN A 198 -1.55 -4.00 -1.64
CA ASN A 198 -2.33 -2.94 -2.27
C ASN A 198 -3.72 -3.47 -2.67
N LYS A 199 -4.77 -2.73 -2.36
CA LYS A 199 -6.15 -3.20 -2.58
C LYS A 199 -6.61 -3.13 -4.04
N PHE A 200 -5.91 -2.38 -4.90
CA PHE A 200 -6.26 -2.23 -6.31
C PHE A 200 -5.64 -3.34 -7.16
N ASP A 201 -4.32 -3.51 -7.10
CA ASP A 201 -3.61 -4.49 -7.94
C ASP A 201 -3.26 -5.79 -7.20
N ARG A 202 -3.59 -5.88 -5.90
CA ARG A 202 -3.35 -7.03 -5.02
C ARG A 202 -1.87 -7.37 -4.83
N MET A 203 -0.97 -6.49 -5.26
CA MET A 203 0.47 -6.72 -5.16
C MET A 203 0.97 -6.54 -3.73
N LEU A 204 1.90 -7.40 -3.35
CA LEU A 204 2.49 -7.43 -2.01
C LEU A 204 3.69 -6.49 -1.92
N ILE A 205 3.73 -5.76 -0.82
CA ILE A 205 4.76 -4.80 -0.44
C ILE A 205 5.33 -5.24 0.91
N VAL A 206 6.62 -5.54 0.90
CA VAL A 206 7.41 -6.00 2.02
C VAL A 206 8.19 -4.80 2.58
N PRO A 207 7.81 -4.27 3.76
CA PRO A 207 8.49 -3.14 4.36
C PRO A 207 9.86 -3.49 4.96
N ASP A 208 10.15 -4.78 5.20
CA ASP A 208 11.38 -5.26 5.85
C ASP A 208 12.64 -4.68 5.20
N PRO A 209 13.46 -3.87 5.92
CA PRO A 209 14.67 -3.23 5.39
C PRO A 209 15.70 -4.22 4.83
N PHE A 210 15.69 -5.47 5.30
CA PHE A 210 16.63 -6.50 4.87
C PHE A 210 16.15 -7.26 3.64
N ALA A 211 14.87 -7.11 3.26
CA ALA A 211 14.39 -7.63 1.99
C ALA A 211 15.09 -6.89 0.84
N ILE A 212 15.70 -7.64 -0.08
CA ILE A 212 16.42 -7.12 -1.25
C ILE A 212 15.47 -6.30 -2.14
N ILE A 213 14.26 -6.82 -2.37
CA ILE A 213 13.24 -6.21 -3.22
C ILE A 213 11.99 -5.99 -2.36
N PRO A 214 11.48 -4.75 -2.25
CA PRO A 214 10.31 -4.45 -1.43
C PRO A 214 9.00 -4.92 -2.07
N GLY A 215 8.97 -5.24 -3.36
CA GLY A 215 7.81 -5.72 -4.08
C GLY A 215 7.91 -5.40 -5.58
N GLN A 216 7.00 -5.95 -6.38
CA GLN A 216 6.90 -5.54 -7.79
C GLN A 216 6.36 -4.11 -7.87
N LYS A 217 6.82 -3.33 -8.85
CA LYS A 217 6.45 -1.91 -9.04
C LYS A 217 6.63 -1.05 -7.78
N THR A 218 7.50 -1.48 -6.88
CA THR A 218 7.68 -0.89 -5.56
C THR A 218 9.13 -0.52 -5.38
N THR A 219 9.39 0.68 -4.87
CA THR A 219 10.73 1.17 -4.55
C THR A 219 10.79 1.58 -3.09
N ARG A 220 11.96 1.46 -2.46
CA ARG A 220 12.20 1.87 -1.07
C ARG A 220 13.38 2.82 -1.00
N VAL A 221 13.17 3.98 -0.40
CA VAL A 221 14.18 5.03 -0.25
C VAL A 221 14.22 5.50 1.20
N ARG A 222 15.39 5.42 1.84
CA ARG A 222 15.63 6.03 3.14
C ARG A 222 16.07 7.48 2.94
N VAL A 223 15.32 8.43 3.50
CA VAL A 223 15.66 9.85 3.46
C VAL A 223 16.33 10.22 4.78
N ARG A 224 17.51 10.83 4.70
CA ARG A 224 18.17 11.39 5.89
C ARG A 224 17.58 12.75 6.20
N THR A 225 17.09 12.92 7.42
CA THR A 225 16.34 14.10 7.87
C THR A 225 16.75 14.41 9.31
N LYS A 226 16.64 15.67 9.71
CA LYS A 226 16.88 16.08 11.10
C LYS A 226 15.63 15.91 11.98
N MET A 227 14.45 15.75 11.37
CA MET A 227 13.16 15.67 12.08
C MET A 227 12.87 14.29 12.68
N TYR A 228 13.43 13.23 12.09
CA TYR A 228 13.13 11.85 12.45
C TYR A 228 14.39 10.99 12.51
N ASN A 229 14.44 10.03 13.43
CA ASN A 229 15.55 9.09 13.55
C ASN A 229 15.62 8.17 12.32
N ASN A 230 14.45 7.67 11.88
CA ASN A 230 14.31 6.96 10.62
C ASN A 230 13.11 7.49 9.83
N PHE A 231 13.35 7.77 8.56
CA PHE A 231 12.32 8.14 7.61
C PHE A 231 12.53 7.38 6.31
N VAL A 232 11.61 6.47 6.00
CA VAL A 232 11.69 5.61 4.82
C VAL A 232 10.42 5.74 4.01
N LEU A 233 10.56 5.95 2.71
CA LEU A 233 9.47 6.04 1.76
C LEU A 233 9.45 4.76 0.93
N ILE A 234 8.30 4.11 0.89
CA ILE A 234 8.04 2.95 0.05
C ILE A 234 7.00 3.36 -0.98
N ASP A 235 7.45 3.61 -2.20
CA ASP A 235 6.59 4.08 -3.29
C ASP A 235 6.12 2.88 -4.12
N HIS A 236 4.82 2.79 -4.36
CA HIS A 236 4.19 1.77 -5.17
C HIS A 236 3.46 2.41 -6.36
N ILE A 237 3.78 1.96 -7.57
CA ILE A 237 3.26 2.53 -8.82
C ILE A 237 2.02 1.74 -9.26
N LEU A 238 0.85 2.39 -9.21
CA LEU A 238 -0.43 1.79 -9.63
C LEU A 238 -0.63 1.88 -11.14
N ARG A 239 -0.46 3.10 -11.68
CA ARG A 239 -0.60 3.37 -13.11
C ARG A 239 0.76 3.68 -13.68
N SER A 240 1.26 2.81 -14.54
CA SER A 240 2.32 3.21 -15.46
C SER A 240 1.72 4.26 -16.38
N ARG A 241 2.26 5.48 -16.40
CA ARG A 241 2.00 6.36 -17.53
C ARG A 241 2.63 5.68 -18.73
N ASN A 242 1.83 4.99 -19.54
CA ASN A 242 2.26 4.56 -20.87
C ASN A 242 2.81 5.82 -21.54
N ARG A 243 4.14 5.89 -21.69
CA ARG A 243 4.79 6.91 -22.51
C ARG A 243 4.53 6.55 -23.96
N ALA A 244 3.29 6.72 -24.39
CA ALA A 244 2.92 6.91 -25.78
C ALA A 244 2.53 8.37 -25.92
N SER A 245 3.53 9.25 -25.98
CA SER A 245 3.49 10.63 -26.53
C SER A 245 4.88 11.26 -26.35
N SER A 246 5.56 11.40 -27.48
CA SER A 246 6.64 12.32 -27.82
C SER A 246 7.84 12.49 -26.88
N CYS A 247 8.99 12.11 -27.44
CA CYS A 247 10.29 12.72 -27.27
C CYS A 247 10.22 14.17 -26.78
N ILE A 248 10.92 14.48 -25.68
CA ILE A 248 11.78 15.66 -25.45
C ILE A 248 12.48 15.42 -24.10
N GLY A 249 13.81 15.38 -24.11
CA GLY A 249 14.65 15.68 -22.95
C GLY A 249 14.91 14.55 -21.95
N GLN A 250 15.52 13.45 -22.38
CA GLN A 250 16.41 12.71 -21.47
C GLN A 250 17.75 13.43 -21.43
N SER A 251 18.04 14.13 -20.33
CA SER A 251 19.42 14.48 -19.97
C SER A 251 19.51 14.79 -18.48
N HIS A 252 20.41 14.05 -17.81
CA HIS A 252 20.84 14.15 -16.40
C HIS A 252 19.78 13.67 -15.38
N ILE A 253 19.97 12.60 -14.61
CA ILE A 253 21.11 12.31 -13.72
C ILE A 253 21.35 10.79 -13.69
N ALA A 254 22.48 10.35 -14.25
CA ALA A 254 23.11 9.07 -13.95
C ALA A 254 24.58 9.17 -14.35
N LEU A 255 25.42 9.74 -13.48
CA LEU A 255 26.86 9.51 -13.52
C LEU A 255 27.47 9.90 -12.18
N LEU A 256 27.88 8.90 -11.40
CA LEU A 256 29.06 8.92 -10.53
C LEU A 256 29.15 7.56 -9.80
N ALA A 257 29.67 6.56 -10.52
CA ALA A 257 30.26 5.37 -9.91
C ALA A 257 31.17 4.69 -10.95
N ALA A 258 32.37 5.24 -11.15
CA ALA A 258 33.52 4.51 -11.68
C ALA A 258 34.79 5.21 -11.23
N GLY A 259 35.57 4.55 -10.40
CA GLY A 259 36.79 5.07 -9.78
C GLY A 259 37.48 3.97 -8.98
N ASN A 260 38.23 3.15 -9.71
CA ASN A 260 38.99 1.96 -9.35
C ASN A 260 39.77 2.01 -8.02
N GLY A 261 39.92 0.85 -7.37
CA GLY A 261 40.87 0.62 -6.29
C GLY A 261 40.81 -0.79 -5.72
N THR A 262 41.66 -1.67 -6.23
CA THR A 262 41.89 -3.08 -5.89
C THR A 262 42.28 -3.35 -4.42
N LEU A 263 41.78 -4.43 -3.81
CA LEU A 263 42.56 -5.63 -3.41
C LEU A 263 41.78 -6.55 -2.44
N SER A 264 41.75 -7.83 -2.83
CA SER A 264 41.74 -9.07 -2.04
C SER A 264 41.52 -9.00 -0.52
N THR A 265 40.53 -9.73 0.00
CA THR A 265 40.74 -10.66 1.12
C THR A 265 39.63 -11.74 1.13
N VAL A 266 40.07 -12.99 1.05
CA VAL A 266 39.32 -14.23 1.29
C VAL A 266 39.10 -14.40 2.80
N VAL A 267 37.86 -14.54 3.27
CA VAL A 267 37.55 -15.23 4.56
C VAL A 267 36.21 -15.98 4.48
N GLN A 268 36.33 -17.28 4.26
CA GLN A 268 35.73 -18.40 5.01
C GLN A 268 34.25 -18.38 5.46
N LEU A 269 33.55 -19.41 4.98
CA LEU A 269 32.25 -19.92 5.42
C LEU A 269 32.19 -20.20 6.93
N GLY A 270 31.18 -19.66 7.59
CA GLY A 270 30.72 -20.07 8.92
C GLY A 270 29.25 -20.46 8.90
N ARG A 271 28.96 -21.77 8.91
CA ARG A 271 27.65 -22.34 9.21
C ARG A 271 27.30 -22.03 10.67
N PHE A 272 26.15 -21.39 10.91
CA PHE A 272 25.46 -21.48 12.20
C PHE A 272 23.98 -21.81 11.97
N HIS A 273 23.61 -23.03 12.37
CA HIS A 273 22.23 -23.40 12.68
C HIS A 273 21.89 -22.78 14.04
N LEU A 274 20.78 -22.06 14.14
CA LEU A 274 20.02 -21.97 15.39
C LEU A 274 18.55 -21.61 15.13
N HIS A 275 17.72 -22.50 15.67
CA HIS A 275 16.29 -22.55 15.88
C HIS A 275 15.39 -21.34 15.53
N ARG A 276 14.34 -21.67 14.76
CA ARG A 276 13.10 -20.92 14.60
C ARG A 276 12.35 -20.78 15.93
N LYS A 277 11.91 -19.55 16.25
CA LYS A 277 10.63 -19.27 16.94
C LYS A 277 9.96 -18.04 16.30
N PRO A 278 8.63 -18.03 16.14
CA PRO A 278 7.91 -16.93 15.49
C PRO A 278 7.40 -15.95 16.55
N HIS A 279 7.99 -14.77 16.68
CA HIS A 279 7.35 -13.65 17.40
C HIS A 279 8.06 -12.31 17.05
N LEU A 280 7.24 -11.30 16.72
CA LEU A 280 7.52 -9.86 16.59
C LEU A 280 8.52 -9.39 15.51
N LEU A 281 7.95 -8.89 14.40
CA LEU A 281 8.65 -8.15 13.34
C LEU A 281 8.16 -6.70 13.25
N LEU A 282 8.41 -5.95 14.33
CA LEU A 282 8.58 -4.49 14.30
C LEU A 282 9.99 -4.07 14.77
N CYS A 283 10.78 -5.01 15.29
CA CYS A 283 12.07 -4.76 15.95
C CYS A 283 13.33 -4.96 15.07
N LYS A 284 13.21 -5.24 13.77
CA LYS A 284 14.39 -5.47 12.89
C LYS A 284 14.90 -4.20 12.19
N LEU A 285 14.89 -3.07 12.88
CA LEU A 285 15.54 -1.83 12.44
C LEU A 285 16.44 -1.31 13.57
N LYS A 286 17.53 -2.05 13.81
CA LYS A 286 18.71 -1.57 14.53
C LYS A 286 19.83 -1.35 13.51
#